data_AF-A0A2M8NR29-F1
#
_entry.id   AF-A0A2M8NR29-F1
#
_cell.length_a   1.000
_cell.length_b   1.000
_cell.length_c   1.000
_cell.angle_alpha   90.00
_cell.angle_beta   90.00
_cell.angle_gamma   90.00
#
_symmetry.space_group_name_H-M   'P 1'
#
loop_
_entity.id
_entity.type
_entity.pdbx_description
1 polymer ?
#
loop_
_entity_poly.entity_id
_entity_poly.type
_entity_poly.pdbx_seq_one_letter_code
_entity_poly.pdbx_strand_id
1 'polypeptide(L)'
;MVSVGDGNIIAGLDKGFYDLHQLGWIERVPRLIGVQAEGSSPLVRAWRSGTAAADMQPEEAHTIADSISAGLPRDRAKALRAVRRTNGAFVAVSDAEILAAIPMLARLTGVFSEPACAAVYAGAKRAIELGYISASDSVALVLTGNGLKDVRRAQESVAGGVRVQPSLDAIRRALEN
;
A
#
# COMPACT_ATOMS: atom_id res chain seq x y z
N MET A 1 2.61 -6.09 -5.66
CA MET A 1 2.65 -4.67 -5.21
C MET A 1 2.88 -4.62 -3.72
N VAL A 2 3.52 -3.57 -3.21
CA VAL A 2 3.79 -3.40 -1.78
C VAL A 2 3.85 -1.92 -1.42
N SER A 3 3.57 -1.57 -0.17
CA SER A 3 3.74 -0.20 0.32
C SER A 3 5.22 0.06 0.64
N VAL A 4 5.65 1.31 0.52
CA VAL A 4 7.07 1.68 0.54
C VAL A 4 7.32 2.89 1.43
N GLY A 5 7.90 2.63 2.60
CA GLY A 5 8.58 3.64 3.41
C GLY A 5 10.05 3.72 3.00
N ASP A 6 10.91 3.04 3.75
CA ASP A 6 12.37 3.06 3.56
C ASP A 6 12.88 2.40 2.27
N GLY A 7 12.08 1.58 1.59
CA GLY A 7 12.47 0.90 0.34
C GLY A 7 13.05 -0.50 0.51
N ASN A 8 13.22 -0.96 1.74
CA ASN A 8 13.79 -2.27 2.08
C ASN A 8 12.97 -3.46 1.55
N ILE A 9 11.66 -3.48 1.76
CA ILE A 9 10.80 -4.61 1.38
C ILE A 9 10.75 -4.77 -0.14
N ILE A 10 10.51 -3.68 -0.89
CA ILE A 10 10.45 -3.75 -2.35
C ILE A 10 11.81 -4.13 -2.97
N ALA A 11 12.92 -3.71 -2.36
CA ALA A 11 14.26 -4.15 -2.73
C ALA A 11 14.49 -5.65 -2.43
N GLY A 12 13.96 -6.14 -1.30
CA GLY A 12 14.00 -7.56 -0.95
C GLY A 12 13.20 -8.42 -1.93
N LEU A 13 12.00 -7.96 -2.32
CA LEU A 13 11.18 -8.62 -3.35
C LEU A 13 11.93 -8.70 -4.68
N ASP A 14 12.54 -7.61 -5.14
CA ASP A 14 13.36 -7.58 -6.35
C ASP A 14 14.49 -8.60 -6.32
N LYS A 15 15.24 -8.65 -5.21
CA LYS A 15 16.33 -9.62 -5.05
C LYS A 15 15.81 -11.06 -5.04
N GLY A 16 14.75 -11.34 -4.29
CA GLY A 16 14.17 -12.68 -4.19
C GLY A 16 13.68 -13.20 -5.53
N PHE A 17 12.88 -12.39 -6.27
CA PHE A 17 12.42 -12.80 -7.60
C PHE A 17 13.56 -12.93 -8.61
N TYR A 18 14.57 -12.06 -8.53
CA TYR A 18 15.76 -12.19 -9.36
C TYR A 18 16.47 -13.53 -9.12
N ASP A 19 16.68 -13.91 -7.87
CA ASP A 19 17.35 -15.17 -7.52
C ASP A 19 16.55 -16.38 -7.99
N LEU A 20 15.23 -16.38 -7.74
CA LEU A 20 14.33 -17.44 -8.21
C LEU A 20 14.38 -17.59 -9.74
N HIS A 21 14.49 -16.48 -10.46
CA HIS A 21 14.63 -16.52 -11.92
C HIS A 21 16.00 -17.04 -12.36
N GLN A 22 17.10 -16.62 -11.71
CA GLN A 22 18.45 -17.13 -11.99
C GLN A 22 18.57 -18.64 -11.70
N LEU A 23 17.83 -19.15 -10.72
CA LEU A 23 17.76 -20.58 -10.41
C LEU A 23 16.85 -21.38 -11.36
N GLY A 24 16.14 -20.71 -12.28
CA GLY A 24 15.20 -21.35 -13.20
C GLY A 24 13.89 -21.82 -12.55
N TRP A 25 13.56 -21.33 -11.34
CA TRP A 25 12.33 -21.71 -10.64
C TRP A 25 11.11 -20.92 -11.09
N ILE A 26 11.33 -19.76 -11.70
CA ILE A 26 10.30 -18.95 -12.33
C ILE A 26 10.74 -18.51 -13.73
N GLU A 27 9.80 -18.48 -14.66
CA GLU A 27 10.06 -18.10 -16.05
C GLU A 27 10.35 -16.60 -16.23
N ARG A 28 9.87 -15.76 -15.32
CA ARG A 28 10.04 -14.30 -15.40
C ARG A 28 9.99 -13.62 -14.04
N VAL A 29 10.67 -12.48 -13.92
CA VAL A 29 10.56 -11.58 -12.77
C VAL A 29 9.29 -10.72 -12.91
N PRO A 30 8.41 -10.65 -11.90
CA PRO A 30 7.20 -9.83 -11.96
C PRO A 30 7.51 -8.32 -11.89
N ARG A 31 6.64 -7.50 -12.49
CA ARG A 31 6.69 -6.04 -12.35
C ARG A 31 6.46 -5.66 -10.89
N LEU A 32 7.29 -4.79 -10.34
CA LEU A 32 7.16 -4.31 -8.96
C LEU A 32 6.49 -2.94 -8.93
N ILE A 33 5.33 -2.86 -8.29
CA ILE A 33 4.66 -1.58 -8.02
C ILE A 33 4.79 -1.24 -6.54
N GLY A 34 5.41 -0.09 -6.27
CA GLY A 34 5.54 0.49 -4.93
C GLY A 34 4.47 1.54 -4.68
N VAL A 35 3.86 1.53 -3.49
CA VAL A 35 2.83 2.49 -3.09
C VAL A 35 3.34 3.37 -1.96
N GLN A 36 3.20 4.69 -2.09
CA GLN A 36 3.50 5.65 -1.02
C GLN A 36 2.26 6.49 -0.69
N ALA A 37 2.20 7.03 0.53
CA ALA A 37 1.23 8.06 0.86
C ALA A 37 1.62 9.39 0.17
N GLU A 38 0.67 10.18 -0.32
CA GLU A 38 0.93 11.45 -1.02
C GLU A 38 1.79 12.42 -0.19
N GLY A 39 1.52 12.51 1.12
CA GLY A 39 2.30 13.33 2.05
C GLY A 39 3.66 12.74 2.44
N SER A 40 4.02 11.56 1.93
CA SER A 40 5.31 10.90 2.14
C SER A 40 5.73 10.08 0.90
N SER A 41 5.80 10.74 -0.26
CA SER A 41 6.05 10.09 -1.56
C SER A 41 7.38 10.46 -2.29
N PRO A 42 8.56 10.48 -1.63
CA PRO A 42 9.82 10.85 -2.27
C PRO A 42 10.21 9.96 -3.46
N LEU A 43 9.92 8.66 -3.39
CA LEU A 43 10.29 7.71 -4.45
C LEU A 43 9.36 7.84 -5.65
N VAL A 44 8.08 8.19 -5.44
CA VAL A 44 7.16 8.54 -6.53
C VAL A 44 7.70 9.74 -7.31
N ARG A 45 8.12 10.80 -6.60
CA ARG A 45 8.73 11.99 -7.22
C ARG A 45 9.99 11.63 -7.99
N ALA A 46 10.97 11.00 -7.33
CA ALA A 46 12.25 10.66 -7.93
C ALA A 46 12.14 9.67 -9.10
N TRP A 47 11.18 8.75 -9.06
CA TRP A 47 10.91 7.84 -10.16
C TRP A 47 10.37 8.58 -11.39
N ARG A 48 9.38 9.48 -11.21
CA ARG A 48 8.78 10.26 -12.30
C ARG A 48 9.75 11.25 -12.95
N SER A 49 10.56 11.93 -12.16
CA SER A 49 11.53 12.93 -12.64
C SER A 49 12.83 12.31 -13.17
N GLY A 50 13.03 11.00 -13.00
CA GLY A 50 14.30 10.34 -13.34
C GLY A 50 15.46 10.68 -12.38
N THR A 51 15.20 11.37 -11.26
CA THR A 51 16.22 11.76 -10.28
C THR A 51 16.97 10.53 -9.77
N ALA A 52 18.30 10.66 -9.64
CA ALA A 52 19.12 9.61 -9.07
C ALA A 52 18.95 9.58 -7.54
N ALA A 53 19.09 8.40 -6.95
CA ALA A 53 18.98 8.22 -5.51
C ALA A 53 19.99 9.06 -4.69
N ALA A 54 21.15 9.35 -5.27
CA ALA A 54 22.18 10.18 -4.66
C ALA A 54 21.78 11.67 -4.58
N ASP A 55 20.91 12.12 -5.50
CA ASP A 55 20.52 13.53 -5.61
C ASP A 55 19.24 13.84 -4.82
N MET A 56 18.53 12.81 -4.33
CA MET A 56 17.35 12.97 -3.50
C MET A 56 17.70 13.68 -2.19
N GLN A 57 16.96 14.75 -1.89
CA GLN A 57 17.09 15.50 -0.65
C GLN A 57 16.03 15.06 0.37
N PRO A 58 16.29 15.20 1.67
CA PRO A 58 15.26 15.06 2.68
C PRO A 58 14.13 16.06 2.45
N GLU A 59 12.90 15.61 2.67
CA GLU A 59 11.70 16.42 2.66
C GLU A 59 10.83 16.07 3.87
N GLU A 60 9.88 16.93 4.20
CA GLU A 60 8.92 16.65 5.27
C GLU A 60 7.98 15.51 4.85
N ALA A 61 7.76 14.56 5.76
CA ALA A 61 6.87 13.42 5.54
C ALA A 61 5.74 13.44 6.57
N HIS A 62 4.51 13.48 6.09
CA HIS A 62 3.32 13.48 6.93
C HIS A 62 2.26 12.55 6.32
N THR A 63 1.84 11.53 7.07
CA THR A 63 0.77 10.63 6.69
C THR A 63 0.21 9.91 7.92
N ILE A 64 -1.06 9.51 7.88
CA ILE A 64 -1.63 8.57 8.87
C ILE A 64 -0.96 7.18 8.84
N ALA A 65 -0.28 6.83 7.75
CA ALA A 65 0.40 5.55 7.57
C ALA A 65 1.85 5.61 8.06
N ASP A 66 2.02 5.65 9.38
CA ASP A 66 3.31 5.84 10.07
C ASP A 66 4.43 4.92 9.55
N SER A 67 4.14 3.64 9.31
CA SER A 67 5.15 2.67 8.84
C SER A 67 5.74 2.96 7.45
N ILE A 68 5.15 3.88 6.68
CA ILE A 68 5.68 4.34 5.39
C ILE A 68 5.96 5.84 5.37
N SER A 69 5.95 6.50 6.52
CA SER A 69 6.34 7.91 6.67
C SER A 69 7.87 8.03 6.64
N ALA A 70 8.43 8.37 5.48
CA ALA A 70 9.87 8.45 5.25
C ALA A 70 10.20 9.54 4.22
N GLY A 71 10.67 10.70 4.71
CA GLY A 71 11.07 11.85 3.87
C GLY A 71 12.39 11.65 3.13
N LEU A 72 13.25 10.74 3.58
CA LEU A 72 14.40 10.27 2.80
C LEU A 72 14.60 8.77 3.01
N PRO A 73 14.01 7.92 2.15
CA PRO A 73 14.08 6.48 2.32
C PRO A 73 15.53 5.97 2.35
N ARG A 74 15.85 5.15 3.36
CA ARG A 74 17.22 4.63 3.56
C ARG A 74 17.71 3.77 2.40
N ASP A 75 16.84 2.92 1.86
CA ASP A 75 17.13 2.01 0.75
C ASP A 75 16.63 2.55 -0.61
N ARG A 76 16.44 3.87 -0.74
CA ARG A 76 15.97 4.54 -1.98
C ARG A 76 16.65 4.09 -3.26
N ALA A 77 17.97 3.90 -3.25
CA ALA A 77 18.73 3.44 -4.42
C ALA A 77 18.31 2.04 -4.87
N LYS A 78 18.10 1.13 -3.92
CA LYS A 78 17.65 -0.23 -4.22
C LYS A 78 16.20 -0.24 -4.68
N ALA A 79 15.34 0.56 -4.05
CA ALA A 79 13.93 0.66 -4.40
C ALA A 79 13.71 1.24 -5.82
N LEU A 80 14.38 2.36 -6.16
CA LEU A 80 14.32 2.94 -7.51
C LEU A 80 14.84 1.97 -8.56
N ARG A 81 15.95 1.27 -8.28
CA ARG A 81 16.51 0.27 -9.19
C ARG A 81 15.55 -0.91 -9.39
N ALA A 82 14.96 -1.44 -8.31
CA ALA A 82 14.00 -2.53 -8.34
C ALA A 82 12.81 -2.21 -9.26
N VAL A 83 12.20 -1.04 -9.06
CA VAL A 83 11.05 -0.61 -9.87
C VAL A 83 11.44 -0.37 -11.32
N ARG A 84 12.56 0.33 -11.60
CA ARG A 84 13.02 0.59 -12.97
C ARG A 84 13.36 -0.71 -13.72
N ARG A 85 14.12 -1.62 -13.08
CA ARG A 85 14.57 -2.88 -13.70
C ARG A 85 13.42 -3.81 -14.03
N THR A 86 12.39 -3.85 -13.20
CA THR A 86 11.22 -4.71 -13.41
C THR A 86 10.14 -4.05 -14.29
N ASN A 87 10.44 -2.89 -14.90
CA ASN A 87 9.47 -2.08 -15.64
C ASN A 87 8.17 -1.87 -14.84
N GLY A 88 8.34 -1.61 -13.54
CA GLY A 88 7.28 -1.38 -12.59
C GLY A 88 6.90 0.10 -12.48
N ALA A 89 6.19 0.45 -11.41
CA ALA A 89 5.77 1.82 -11.16
C ALA A 89 5.84 2.20 -9.68
N PHE A 90 5.87 3.50 -9.42
CA PHE A 90 5.51 4.05 -8.11
C PHE A 90 4.18 4.79 -8.22
N VAL A 91 3.27 4.54 -7.28
CA VAL A 91 1.98 5.23 -7.17
C VAL A 91 1.85 5.89 -5.80
N ALA A 92 1.23 7.07 -5.77
CA ALA A 92 0.88 7.78 -4.56
C ALA A 92 -0.62 7.71 -4.32
N VAL A 93 -1.03 7.59 -3.06
CA VAL A 93 -2.43 7.60 -2.60
C VAL A 93 -2.59 8.52 -1.40
N SER A 94 -3.72 9.20 -1.32
CA SER A 94 -4.04 10.13 -0.23
C SER A 94 -4.33 9.39 1.07
N ASP A 95 -4.17 10.07 2.22
CA ASP A 95 -4.55 9.52 3.52
C ASP A 95 -6.05 9.17 3.59
N ALA A 96 -6.91 9.91 2.89
CA ALA A 96 -8.33 9.60 2.78
C ALA A 96 -8.58 8.27 2.04
N GLU A 97 -7.85 8.01 0.95
CA GLU A 97 -7.91 6.74 0.23
C GLU A 97 -7.37 5.58 1.08
N ILE A 98 -6.29 5.82 1.84
CA ILE A 98 -5.73 4.84 2.78
C ILE A 98 -6.75 4.49 3.86
N LEU A 99 -7.36 5.49 4.50
CA LEU A 99 -8.35 5.29 5.56
C LEU A 99 -9.58 4.53 5.04
N ALA A 100 -10.09 4.89 3.86
CA ALA A 100 -11.22 4.21 3.23
C ALA A 100 -10.89 2.77 2.80
N ALA A 101 -9.61 2.46 2.52
CA ALA A 101 -9.18 1.13 2.13
C ALA A 101 -9.19 0.11 3.28
N ILE A 102 -9.01 0.54 4.54
CA ILE A 102 -8.99 -0.35 5.72
C ILE A 102 -10.27 -1.19 5.82
N PRO A 103 -11.47 -0.59 5.91
CA PRO A 103 -12.71 -1.37 6.05
C PRO A 103 -13.07 -2.10 4.76
N MET A 104 -12.70 -1.56 3.59
CA MET A 104 -12.93 -2.21 2.29
C MET A 104 -12.19 -3.54 2.19
N LEU A 105 -10.90 -3.55 2.53
CA LEU A 105 -10.10 -4.76 2.51
C LEU A 105 -10.67 -5.82 3.46
N ALA A 106 -11.01 -5.41 4.69
CA ALA A 106 -11.60 -6.31 5.68
C ALA A 106 -12.95 -6.89 5.23
N ARG A 107 -13.85 -6.06 4.69
CA ARG A 107 -15.19 -6.48 4.22
C ARG A 107 -15.13 -7.41 3.01
N LEU A 108 -14.22 -7.16 2.08
CA LEU A 108 -14.12 -7.92 0.83
C LEU A 108 -13.34 -9.24 0.99
N THR A 109 -12.39 -9.31 1.93
CA THR A 109 -11.42 -10.42 1.98
C THR A 109 -11.32 -11.09 3.35
N GLY A 110 -11.91 -10.51 4.40
CA GLY A 110 -11.69 -10.93 5.78
C GLY A 110 -10.31 -10.54 6.34
N VAL A 111 -9.46 -9.83 5.59
CA VAL A 111 -8.12 -9.43 6.03
C VAL A 111 -8.16 -8.04 6.67
N PHE A 112 -7.88 -7.98 7.97
CA PHE A 112 -7.76 -6.72 8.71
C PHE A 112 -6.31 -6.23 8.75
N SER A 113 -6.04 -5.08 8.15
CA SER A 113 -4.69 -4.54 7.98
C SER A 113 -4.53 -3.13 8.57
N GLU A 114 -3.31 -2.78 8.96
CA GLU A 114 -2.96 -1.41 9.38
C GLU A 114 -2.94 -0.42 8.19
N PRO A 115 -2.92 0.91 8.42
CA PRO A 115 -2.99 1.91 7.35
C PRO A 115 -1.95 1.72 6.23
N ALA A 116 -0.68 1.46 6.59
CA ALA A 116 0.39 1.23 5.61
C ALA A 116 0.13 0.02 4.69
N CYS A 117 -0.61 -0.99 5.16
CA CYS A 117 -0.99 -2.15 4.36
C CYS A 117 -2.24 -1.86 3.52
N ALA A 118 -3.21 -1.15 4.09
CA ALA A 118 -4.39 -0.69 3.37
C ALA A 118 -4.03 0.22 2.19
N ALA A 119 -2.92 0.97 2.30
CA ALA A 119 -2.35 1.75 1.20
C ALA A 119 -2.08 0.88 -0.05
N VAL A 120 -1.70 -0.39 0.09
CA VAL A 120 -1.46 -1.30 -1.05
C VAL A 120 -2.75 -1.54 -1.83
N TYR A 121 -3.88 -1.71 -1.14
CA TYR A 121 -5.18 -1.87 -1.77
C TYR A 121 -5.64 -0.58 -2.46
N ALA A 122 -5.50 0.58 -1.81
CA ALA A 122 -5.74 1.88 -2.44
C ALA A 122 -4.85 2.08 -3.67
N GLY A 123 -3.57 1.71 -3.56
CA GLY A 123 -2.60 1.81 -4.65
C GLY A 123 -2.91 0.87 -5.81
N ALA A 124 -3.52 -0.29 -5.56
CA ALA A 124 -3.99 -1.18 -6.63
C ALA A 124 -5.09 -0.51 -7.46
N LYS A 125 -6.08 0.13 -6.81
CA LYS A 125 -7.11 0.91 -7.50
C LYS A 125 -6.49 2.03 -8.36
N ARG A 126 -5.58 2.81 -7.77
CA ARG A 126 -4.86 3.88 -8.47
C ARG A 126 -4.02 3.36 -9.64
N ALA A 127 -3.37 2.21 -9.47
CA ALA A 127 -2.55 1.60 -10.53
C ALA A 127 -3.40 1.09 -11.70
N ILE A 128 -4.64 0.66 -11.46
CA ILE A 128 -5.61 0.35 -12.52
C ILE A 128 -6.02 1.63 -13.26
N GLU A 129 -6.40 2.68 -12.53
CA GLU A 129 -6.78 3.99 -13.09
C GLU A 129 -5.69 4.59 -13.98
N LEU A 130 -4.42 4.42 -13.58
CA LEU A 130 -3.25 4.90 -14.31
C LEU A 130 -2.78 3.96 -15.43
N GLY A 131 -3.45 2.81 -15.65
CA GLY A 131 -3.11 1.85 -16.70
C GLY A 131 -1.87 1.00 -16.44
N TYR A 132 -1.34 1.00 -15.21
CA TYR A 132 -0.23 0.10 -14.85
C TYR A 132 -0.68 -1.35 -14.66
N ILE A 133 -1.96 -1.55 -14.33
CA ILE A 133 -2.61 -2.86 -14.16
C ILE A 133 -3.79 -2.93 -15.13
N SER A 134 -3.82 -4.00 -15.92
CA SER A 134 -4.89 -4.34 -16.85
C SER A 134 -5.74 -5.50 -16.32
N ALA A 135 -6.91 -5.71 -16.93
CA ALA A 135 -7.80 -6.81 -16.56
C ALA A 135 -7.20 -8.22 -16.80
N SER A 136 -6.14 -8.34 -17.62
CA SER A 136 -5.44 -9.59 -17.88
C SER A 136 -4.24 -9.83 -16.94
N ASP A 137 -3.90 -8.85 -16.09
CA ASP A 137 -2.81 -9.00 -15.13
C ASP A 137 -3.23 -9.83 -13.91
N SER A 138 -2.34 -10.73 -13.47
CA SER A 138 -2.43 -11.35 -12.14
C SER A 138 -1.61 -10.54 -11.13
N VAL A 139 -2.23 -10.11 -10.04
CA VAL A 139 -1.63 -9.17 -9.07
C VAL A 139 -1.62 -9.77 -7.67
N ALA A 140 -0.45 -9.80 -7.05
CA ALA A 140 -0.29 -10.10 -5.62
C ALA A 140 -0.17 -8.79 -4.81
N LEU A 141 -1.02 -8.60 -3.81
CA LEU A 141 -0.91 -7.50 -2.84
C LEU A 141 -0.18 -8.01 -1.60
N VAL A 142 1.00 -7.45 -1.31
CA VAL A 142 1.81 -7.85 -0.16
C VAL A 142 1.41 -7.00 1.05
N LEU A 143 0.69 -7.60 1.99
CA LEU A 143 0.23 -6.96 3.22
C LEU A 143 1.21 -7.30 4.35
N THR A 144 1.97 -6.30 4.81
CA THR A 144 3.15 -6.48 5.67
C THR A 144 2.84 -6.38 7.17
N GLY A 145 1.60 -6.09 7.54
CA GLY A 145 1.21 -5.73 8.90
C GLY A 145 -0.26 -5.99 9.19
N ASN A 146 -0.54 -6.30 10.46
CA ASN A 146 -1.85 -6.66 10.96
C ASN A 146 -2.57 -5.42 11.52
N GLY A 147 -3.87 -5.31 11.28
CA GLY A 147 -4.69 -4.18 11.76
C GLY A 147 -4.74 -4.00 13.28
N LEU A 148 -4.42 -5.03 14.07
CA LEU A 148 -4.32 -4.95 15.53
C LEU A 148 -3.21 -4.01 16.02
N LYS A 149 -2.27 -3.62 15.15
CA LYS A 149 -1.25 -2.61 15.47
C LYS A 149 -1.83 -1.20 15.62
N ASP A 150 -2.93 -0.90 14.92
CA ASP A 150 -3.54 0.44 14.93
C ASP A 150 -5.07 0.37 14.86
N VAL A 151 -5.66 -0.05 15.99
CA VAL A 151 -7.12 -0.17 16.14
C VAL A 151 -7.80 1.21 16.09
N ARG A 152 -7.10 2.29 16.48
CA ARG A 152 -7.67 3.64 16.48
C ARG A 152 -8.01 4.11 15.06
N ARG A 153 -7.07 3.98 14.12
CA ARG A 153 -7.31 4.32 12.71
C ARG A 153 -8.41 3.45 12.10
N ALA A 154 -8.49 2.18 12.50
CA ALA A 154 -9.58 1.32 12.08
C ALA A 154 -10.94 1.82 12.61
N GLN A 155 -11.03 2.27 13.85
CA GLN A 155 -12.25 2.85 14.41
C GLN A 155 -12.65 4.16 13.71
N GLU A 156 -11.68 5.02 13.39
CA GLU A 156 -11.91 6.26 12.62
C GLU A 156 -12.44 5.98 11.21
N SER A 157 -12.11 4.83 10.63
CA SER A 157 -12.51 4.44 9.28
C SER A 157 -13.95 3.90 9.15
N VAL A 158 -14.64 3.64 10.25
CA VAL A 158 -15.98 3.06 10.27
C VAL A 158 -16.96 3.91 11.07
N ALA A 159 -18.22 3.95 10.61
CA ALA A 159 -19.29 4.50 11.42
C ALA A 159 -19.46 3.64 12.69
N GLY A 160 -19.71 4.30 13.83
CA GLY A 160 -20.04 3.60 15.07
C GLY A 160 -21.31 2.75 14.94
N GLY A 161 -21.45 1.75 15.82
CA GLY A 161 -22.65 0.92 15.85
C GLY A 161 -23.92 1.72 16.19
N VAL A 162 -25.05 1.28 15.65
CA VAL A 162 -26.37 1.84 16.01
C VAL A 162 -26.67 1.53 17.47
N ARG A 163 -26.92 2.56 18.27
CA ARG A 163 -27.36 2.40 19.66
C ARG A 163 -28.87 2.17 19.69
N VAL A 164 -29.29 1.04 20.24
CA VAL A 164 -30.69 0.65 20.36
C VAL A 164 -31.05 0.36 21.81
N GLN A 165 -32.35 0.39 22.13
CA GLN A 165 -32.85 -0.09 23.42
C GLN A 165 -32.54 -1.59 23.59
N PRO A 166 -32.37 -2.09 24.83
CA PRO A 166 -32.04 -3.50 25.09
C PRO A 166 -33.27 -4.42 24.89
N SER A 167 -33.84 -4.42 23.68
CA SER A 167 -34.96 -5.26 23.29
C SER A 167 -34.77 -5.82 21.88
N LEU A 168 -35.29 -7.04 21.65
CA LEU A 168 -35.23 -7.70 20.34
C LEU A 168 -35.91 -6.88 19.26
N ASP A 169 -37.02 -6.20 19.58
CA ASP A 169 -37.74 -5.36 18.63
C ASP A 169 -36.95 -4.13 18.19
N ALA A 170 -36.20 -3.52 19.12
CA ALA A 170 -35.33 -2.40 18.78
C ALA A 170 -34.15 -2.83 17.89
N ILE A 171 -33.62 -4.04 18.11
CA ILE A 171 -32.59 -4.63 17.24
C ILE A 171 -33.14 -4.92 15.85
N ARG A 172 -34.31 -5.57 15.71
CA ARG A 172 -34.91 -5.89 14.41
C ARG A 172 -35.15 -4.63 13.57
N ARG A 173 -35.78 -3.61 14.16
CA ARG A 173 -36.03 -2.32 13.48
C ARG A 173 -34.75 -1.63 13.01
N ALA A 174 -33.63 -1.82 13.71
CA ALA A 174 -32.36 -1.23 13.32
C ALA A 174 -31.64 -1.99 12.19
N LEU A 175 -31.98 -3.26 11.97
CA LEU A 175 -31.39 -4.11 10.91
C LEU A 175 -32.21 -4.08 9.61
N GLU A 176 -33.47 -3.68 9.66
CA GLU A 176 -34.38 -3.59 8.50
C GLU A 176 -34.24 -2.27 7.71
N ASN A 177 -33.43 -1.31 8.20
CA ASN A 177 -33.05 -0.06 7.50
C ASN A 177 -31.66 -0.17 6.89
#